data_AF-A0AAU6FV81-F1
#
_entry.id   AF-A0AAU6FV81-F1
#
_cell.length_a   1.000
_cell.length_b   1.000
_cell.length_c   1.000
_cell.angle_alpha   90.00
_cell.angle_beta   90.00
_cell.angle_gamma   90.00
#
_symmetry.space_group_name_H-M   'P 1'
#
loop_
_entity.id
_entity.type
_entity.pdbx_description
1 polymer ?
#
loop_
_entity_poly.entity_id
_entity_poly.type
_entity_poly.pdbx_seq_one_letter_code
_entity_poly.pdbx_strand_id
1 'polypeptide(L)'
;MAFGRSSRSRRPVEPVTLKILVAGGFGVGKTTLVGAVSEIRPLRTEEMLSEAGRPVDDLDGVEAKTTTTVAMDFGRITLREDLVLYLFGTPGQDRFWFLWDELAQGALGAVVLADTRRLEDCFAAVDYFERREIPFAVAVNCFEGAGRFPAETVQAALDLDPQVPVLMCDARDRSSVRDVLVAVVEHAVARVDRLREPATT
;
A
#
# COMPACT_ATOMS: atom_id res chain seq x y z
N MET A 1 -45.83 36.09 20.54
CA MET A 1 -45.30 35.29 19.42
C MET A 1 -43.78 35.43 19.42
N ALA A 2 -43.04 34.34 19.62
CA ALA A 2 -41.60 34.31 19.42
C ALA A 2 -41.22 32.94 18.83
N PHE A 3 -40.99 32.92 17.53
CA PHE A 3 -40.51 31.73 16.81
C PHE A 3 -39.01 31.59 17.08
N GLY A 4 -38.63 30.59 17.88
CA GLY A 4 -37.25 30.17 18.04
C GLY A 4 -36.73 29.60 16.72
N ARG A 5 -35.68 30.20 16.18
CA ARG A 5 -34.99 29.71 14.98
C ARG A 5 -34.45 28.31 15.25
N SER A 6 -35.00 27.32 14.55
CA SER A 6 -34.42 25.99 14.40
C SER A 6 -32.98 26.15 13.88
N SER A 7 -32.01 25.81 14.72
CA SER A 7 -30.66 25.53 14.26
C SER A 7 -30.75 24.29 13.38
N ARG A 8 -30.59 24.48 12.07
CA ARG A 8 -30.33 23.36 11.15
C ARG A 8 -29.01 22.73 11.57
N SER A 9 -29.09 21.69 12.40
CA SER A 9 -27.99 20.73 12.56
C SER A 9 -27.60 20.28 11.15
N ARG A 10 -26.40 20.69 10.70
CA ARG A 10 -25.78 20.12 9.50
C ARG A 10 -25.74 18.62 9.76
N ARG A 11 -26.47 17.83 8.97
CA ARG A 11 -26.33 16.37 9.01
C ARG A 11 -24.83 16.06 8.88
N PRO A 12 -24.25 15.19 9.73
CA PRO A 12 -22.89 14.73 9.53
C PRO A 12 -22.79 14.19 8.09
N VAL A 13 -21.94 14.81 7.27
CA VAL A 13 -21.63 14.26 5.96
C VAL A 13 -20.71 13.08 6.24
N GLU A 14 -21.09 11.87 5.82
CA GLU A 14 -20.16 10.75 5.89
C GLU A 14 -18.94 11.09 5.01
N PRO A 15 -17.72 11.01 5.55
CA PRO A 15 -16.54 11.38 4.80
C PRO A 15 -16.34 10.42 3.63
N VAL A 16 -15.88 10.96 2.50
CA VAL A 16 -15.40 10.16 1.38
C VAL A 16 -14.17 9.38 1.85
N THR A 17 -14.11 8.10 1.48
CA THR A 17 -13.02 7.21 1.87
C THR A 17 -12.23 6.79 0.65
N LEU A 18 -10.91 6.86 0.76
CA LEU A 18 -9.96 6.31 -0.21
C LEU A 18 -9.25 5.12 0.43
N LYS A 19 -8.93 4.14 -0.39
CA LYS A 19 -8.25 2.91 0.03
C LYS A 19 -7.00 2.71 -0.79
N ILE A 20 -5.85 2.58 -0.12
CA ILE A 20 -4.58 2.23 -0.76
C ILE A 20 -4.04 0.95 -0.14
N LEU A 21 -3.57 0.04 -0.99
CA LEU A 21 -2.86 -1.16 -0.56
C LEU A 21 -1.36 -0.89 -0.44
N VAL A 22 -0.71 -1.56 0.51
CA VAL A 22 0.75 -1.53 0.67
C VAL A 22 1.26 -2.95 0.57
N ALA A 23 1.94 -3.27 -0.54
CA ALA A 23 2.44 -4.59 -0.85
C ALA A 23 3.97 -4.63 -0.92
N GLY A 24 4.52 -5.81 -1.14
CA GLY A 24 5.96 -6.08 -1.22
C GLY A 24 6.41 -7.19 -0.27
N GLY A 25 7.70 -7.52 -0.38
CA GLY A 25 8.38 -8.61 0.31
C GLY A 25 8.29 -8.64 1.84
N PHE A 26 8.63 -9.78 2.43
CA PHE A 26 8.79 -9.86 3.88
C PHE A 26 9.94 -8.96 4.36
N GLY A 27 9.71 -8.20 5.43
CA GLY A 27 10.72 -7.28 5.97
C GLY A 27 10.99 -6.02 5.14
N VAL A 28 10.31 -5.81 4.01
CA VAL A 28 10.53 -4.65 3.12
C VAL A 28 10.14 -3.30 3.75
N GLY A 29 9.38 -3.31 4.85
CA GLY A 29 9.00 -2.10 5.59
C GLY A 29 7.52 -1.72 5.54
N LYS A 30 6.61 -2.60 5.12
CA LYS A 30 5.15 -2.34 5.06
C LYS A 30 4.58 -1.78 6.37
N THR A 31 4.79 -2.48 7.48
CA THR A 31 4.36 -2.06 8.82
C THR A 31 4.93 -0.71 9.22
N THR A 32 6.22 -0.49 8.90
CA THR A 32 6.90 0.77 9.18
C THR A 32 6.30 1.92 8.38
N LEU A 33 6.07 1.71 7.08
CA LEU A 33 5.45 2.68 6.19
C LEU A 33 4.06 3.07 6.69
N VAL A 34 3.20 2.09 6.97
CA VAL A 34 1.84 2.34 7.48
C VAL A 34 1.91 3.08 8.82
N GLY A 35 2.79 2.66 9.72
CA GLY A 35 2.98 3.29 11.03
C GLY A 35 3.47 4.74 10.97
N ALA A 36 4.30 5.11 9.99
CA ALA A 36 4.87 6.45 9.88
C ALA A 36 3.82 7.54 9.58
N VAL A 37 2.78 7.18 8.82
CA VAL A 37 1.75 8.14 8.36
C VAL A 37 0.41 8.01 9.09
N SER A 38 0.11 6.84 9.66
CA SER A 38 -1.17 6.59 10.33
C SER A 38 -1.38 7.45 11.58
N GLU A 39 -2.58 8.00 11.74
CA GLU A 39 -3.05 8.70 12.95
C GLU A 39 -3.51 7.72 14.04
N ILE A 40 -3.87 6.50 13.65
CA ILE A 40 -4.21 5.41 14.56
C ILE A 40 -2.99 4.53 14.75
N ARG A 41 -2.83 3.97 15.95
CA ARG A 41 -1.86 2.88 16.12
C ARG A 41 -2.26 1.74 15.20
N PRO A 42 -1.34 1.13 14.45
CA PRO A 42 -1.65 -0.01 13.60
C PRO A 42 -2.39 -1.08 14.42
N LEU A 43 -3.62 -1.38 14.03
CA LEU A 43 -4.38 -2.47 14.62
C LEU A 43 -3.78 -3.78 14.10
N ARG A 44 -3.00 -4.44 14.94
CA ARG A 44 -2.59 -5.83 14.69
C ARG A 44 -3.76 -6.71 15.12
N THR A 45 -4.59 -7.11 14.18
CA THR A 45 -5.67 -8.06 14.48
C THR A 45 -5.07 -9.46 14.51
N GLU A 46 -4.93 -10.03 15.71
CA GLU A 46 -4.46 -11.40 15.89
C GLU A 46 -5.63 -12.38 15.67
N GLU A 47 -5.87 -12.78 14.42
CA GLU A 47 -6.78 -13.87 14.10
C GLU A 47 -5.98 -15.18 13.94
N MET A 48 -6.37 -16.21 14.69
CA MET A 48 -5.77 -17.55 14.66
C MET A 48 -6.22 -18.27 13.39
N LEU A 49 -5.35 -18.38 12.38
CA LEU A 49 -5.58 -19.25 11.24
C LEU A 49 -5.04 -20.65 11.54
N SER A 50 -5.94 -21.65 11.54
CA SER A 50 -5.57 -23.07 11.64
C SER A 50 -4.83 -23.52 10.38
N GLU A 51 -3.65 -24.12 10.55
CA GLU A 51 -2.73 -24.56 9.50
C GLU A 51 -3.31 -25.53 8.47
N ALA A 52 -2.93 -25.32 7.21
CA ALA A 52 -2.64 -26.39 6.26
C ALA A 52 -1.49 -25.93 5.35
N GLY A 53 -0.24 -26.11 5.77
CA GLY A 53 0.92 -25.76 4.94
C GLY A 53 2.20 -26.45 5.43
N ARG A 54 2.73 -27.35 4.61
CA ARG A 54 3.93 -28.17 4.85
C ARG A 54 5.18 -27.33 5.12
N PRO A 55 6.16 -27.86 5.90
CA PRO A 55 7.41 -27.17 6.19
C PRO A 55 8.29 -27.16 4.95
N VAL A 56 8.48 -25.99 4.36
CA VAL A 56 9.53 -25.75 3.36
C VAL A 56 10.21 -24.43 3.72
N ASP A 57 11.47 -24.58 4.09
CA ASP A 57 12.59 -23.62 4.03
C ASP A 57 12.92 -22.66 5.17
N ASP A 58 14.17 -22.20 5.03
CA ASP A 58 15.21 -21.88 6.00
C ASP A 58 14.83 -20.87 7.10
N LEU A 59 15.18 -21.25 8.32
CA LEU A 59 14.92 -20.49 9.56
C LEU A 59 16.09 -19.60 9.98
N ASP A 60 17.05 -19.32 9.09
CA ASP A 60 18.19 -18.49 9.43
C ASP A 60 17.76 -17.02 9.61
N GLY A 61 17.62 -16.63 10.88
CA GLY A 61 17.21 -15.29 11.32
C GLY A 61 15.84 -15.23 12.02
N VAL A 62 15.18 -16.36 12.28
CA VAL A 62 13.87 -16.40 12.95
C VAL A 62 14.04 -16.38 14.47
N GLU A 63 14.09 -15.20 15.08
CA GLU A 63 13.68 -15.06 16.47
C GLU A 63 12.17 -15.30 16.56
N ALA A 64 11.82 -16.55 16.84
CA ALA A 64 10.56 -17.08 17.37
C ALA A 64 9.25 -16.47 16.83
N LYS A 65 8.72 -17.05 15.75
CA LYS A 65 7.27 -17.04 15.48
C LYS A 65 6.78 -18.45 15.13
N THR A 66 6.47 -19.23 16.15
CA THR A 66 5.89 -20.59 16.09
C THR A 66 4.36 -20.58 15.85
N THR A 67 3.78 -19.47 15.36
CA THR A 67 2.32 -19.34 15.17
C THR A 67 2.03 -18.43 13.98
N THR A 68 1.27 -18.94 13.00
CA THR A 68 0.90 -18.21 11.78
C THR A 68 -0.31 -17.30 12.06
N THR A 69 -0.06 -16.16 12.68
CA THR A 69 -1.06 -15.09 12.85
C THR A 69 -1.06 -14.19 11.62
N VAL A 70 -2.22 -14.00 10.95
CA VAL A 70 -2.35 -12.96 9.90
C VAL A 70 -2.50 -11.61 10.57
N ALA A 71 -1.36 -11.00 10.89
CA ALA A 71 -1.34 -9.59 11.23
C ALA A 71 -1.34 -8.79 9.92
N MET A 72 -2.46 -8.14 9.61
CA MET A 72 -2.53 -7.12 8.57
C MET A 72 -2.21 -5.75 9.17
N ASP A 73 -1.40 -4.94 8.48
CA ASP A 73 -1.18 -3.55 8.88
C ASP A 73 -2.37 -2.70 8.45
N PHE A 74 -2.90 -1.88 9.35
CA PHE A 74 -3.99 -0.95 9.04
C PHE A 74 -3.62 0.48 9.46
N GLY A 75 -3.80 1.43 8.56
CA GLY A 75 -3.55 2.84 8.80
C GLY A 75 -4.73 3.72 8.39
N ARG A 76 -4.86 4.86 9.07
CA ARG A 76 -5.88 5.88 8.77
C ARG A 76 -5.24 7.26 8.78
N ILE A 77 -5.52 8.06 7.76
CA ILE A 77 -5.08 9.44 7.65
C ILE A 77 -6.31 10.30 7.33
N THR A 78 -6.55 11.33 8.13
CA THR A 78 -7.59 12.32 7.84
C THR A 78 -6.98 13.38 6.93
N LEU A 79 -7.40 13.41 5.65
CA LEU A 79 -6.88 14.40 4.70
C LEU A 79 -7.64 15.73 4.83
N ARG A 80 -8.96 15.65 5.04
CA ARG A 80 -9.88 16.78 5.27
C ARG A 80 -11.04 16.31 6.15
N GLU A 81 -11.87 17.24 6.63
CA GLU A 81 -13.07 16.92 7.44
C GLU A 81 -14.00 15.89 6.77
N ASP A 82 -14.03 15.88 5.44
CA ASP A 82 -14.86 15.04 4.59
C ASP A 82 -14.06 14.02 3.77
N LEU A 83 -12.77 13.81 4.06
CA LEU A 83 -11.91 12.90 3.29
C LEU A 83 -10.94 12.12 4.17
N VAL A 84 -11.04 10.79 4.13
CA VAL A 84 -10.20 9.86 4.89
C VAL A 84 -9.49 8.90 3.95
N LEU A 85 -8.19 8.69 4.15
CA LEU A 85 -7.40 7.68 3.46
C LEU A 85 -7.12 6.50 4.40
N TYR A 86 -7.47 5.30 3.95
CA TYR A 86 -7.16 4.04 4.61
C TYR A 86 -6.01 3.33 3.91
N LEU A 87 -5.06 2.82 4.70
CA LEU A 87 -3.92 2.03 4.24
C LEU A 87 -4.07 0.60 4.74
N PHE A 88 -3.90 -0.37 3.84
CA PHE A 88 -3.94 -1.80 4.17
C PHE A 88 -2.65 -2.47 3.71
N GLY A 89 -1.83 -2.93 4.66
CA GLY A 89 -0.61 -3.68 4.37
C GLY A 89 -0.92 -5.14 4.06
N THR A 90 -0.56 -5.62 2.87
CA THR A 90 -0.79 -7.02 2.49
C THR A 90 0.09 -7.94 3.34
N PRO A 91 -0.39 -9.12 3.79
CA PRO A 91 0.46 -10.07 4.52
C PRO A 91 1.64 -10.56 3.65
N GLY A 92 2.72 -11.04 4.29
CA GLY A 92 3.95 -11.51 3.63
C GLY A 92 3.70 -12.53 2.50
N GLN A 93 4.40 -12.34 1.39
CA GLN A 93 3.96 -12.65 0.01
C GLN A 93 3.67 -14.12 -0.34
N ASP A 94 4.16 -15.15 0.36
CA ASP A 94 4.03 -16.52 -0.18
C ASP A 94 2.78 -17.29 0.24
N ARG A 95 2.11 -16.88 1.32
CA ARG A 95 1.05 -17.70 1.94
C ARG A 95 -0.34 -17.07 1.97
N PHE A 96 -0.47 -15.80 1.56
CA PHE A 96 -1.70 -15.03 1.74
C PHE A 96 -2.21 -14.31 0.49
N TRP A 97 -1.78 -14.75 -0.69
CA TRP A 97 -2.25 -14.22 -1.98
C TRP A 97 -3.79 -14.30 -2.12
N PHE A 98 -4.44 -15.27 -1.48
CA PHE A 98 -5.90 -15.40 -1.47
C PHE A 98 -6.62 -14.20 -0.82
N LEU A 99 -5.97 -13.50 0.13
CA LEU A 99 -6.57 -12.34 0.80
C LEU A 99 -6.53 -11.09 -0.07
N TRP A 100 -5.68 -11.07 -1.10
CA TRP A 100 -5.45 -9.87 -1.87
C TRP A 100 -6.65 -9.46 -2.69
N ASP A 101 -7.43 -10.41 -3.18
CA ASP A 101 -8.62 -10.12 -3.98
C ASP A 101 -9.66 -9.36 -3.17
N GLU A 102 -9.89 -9.78 -1.93
CA GLU A 102 -10.78 -9.08 -0.99
C GLU A 102 -10.21 -7.72 -0.59
N LEU A 103 -8.90 -7.63 -0.39
CA LEU A 103 -8.25 -6.35 -0.09
C LEU A 103 -8.23 -5.41 -1.28
N ALA A 104 -8.13 -5.90 -2.51
CA ALA A 104 -8.06 -5.09 -3.72
C ALA A 104 -9.39 -4.45 -4.08
N GLN A 105 -10.51 -5.03 -3.65
CA GLN A 105 -11.83 -4.46 -3.88
C GLN A 105 -11.93 -3.03 -3.34
N GLY A 106 -12.30 -2.11 -4.24
CA GLY A 106 -12.46 -0.68 -3.94
C GLY A 106 -11.16 0.08 -3.66
N ALA A 107 -9.99 -0.52 -3.92
CA ALA A 107 -8.73 0.20 -3.82
C ALA A 107 -8.61 1.26 -4.93
N LEU A 108 -8.21 2.47 -4.55
CA LEU A 108 -7.83 3.53 -5.50
C LEU A 108 -6.54 3.17 -6.22
N GLY A 109 -5.62 2.53 -5.50
CA GLY A 109 -4.32 2.11 -5.99
C GLY A 109 -3.49 1.40 -4.93
N ALA A 110 -2.22 1.15 -5.24
CA ALA A 110 -1.30 0.45 -4.39
C ALA A 110 0.11 1.07 -4.34
N VAL A 111 0.79 0.86 -3.23
CA VAL A 111 2.24 1.03 -3.09
C VAL A 111 2.87 -0.35 -3.13
N VAL A 112 3.78 -0.58 -4.07
CA VAL A 112 4.66 -1.75 -4.06
C VAL A 112 5.98 -1.33 -3.44
N LEU A 113 6.24 -1.78 -2.21
CA LEU A 113 7.55 -1.58 -1.59
C LEU A 113 8.55 -2.57 -2.16
N ALA A 114 9.72 -2.05 -2.55
CA ALA A 114 10.85 -2.81 -3.07
C ALA A 114 12.10 -2.59 -2.20
N ASP A 115 12.95 -3.62 -2.10
CA ASP A 115 14.27 -3.57 -1.48
C ASP A 115 15.29 -4.02 -2.52
N THR A 116 16.27 -3.18 -2.86
CA THR A 116 17.25 -3.48 -3.92
C THR A 116 18.18 -4.64 -3.57
N ARG A 117 18.21 -5.09 -2.30
CA ARG A 117 18.95 -6.27 -1.86
C ARG A 117 18.24 -7.58 -2.21
N ARG A 118 16.91 -7.53 -2.40
CA ARG A 118 16.01 -8.66 -2.67
C ARG A 118 14.85 -8.16 -3.54
N LEU A 119 15.18 -7.73 -4.75
CA LEU A 119 14.24 -7.04 -5.64
C LEU A 119 13.11 -7.97 -6.09
N GLU A 120 13.41 -9.26 -6.22
CA GLU A 120 12.49 -10.34 -6.60
C GLU A 120 11.28 -10.46 -5.67
N ASP A 121 11.41 -10.07 -4.40
CA ASP A 121 10.34 -10.16 -3.40
C ASP A 121 9.13 -9.25 -3.73
N CYS A 122 9.28 -8.29 -4.66
CA CYS A 122 8.20 -7.42 -5.09
C CYS A 122 7.52 -7.84 -6.40
N PHE A 123 8.07 -8.82 -7.14
CA PHE A 123 7.58 -9.20 -8.47
C PHE A 123 6.12 -9.67 -8.43
N ALA A 124 5.77 -10.53 -7.47
CA ALA A 124 4.39 -11.00 -7.32
C ALA A 124 3.40 -9.86 -7.07
N ALA A 125 3.83 -8.79 -6.38
CA ALA A 125 2.99 -7.62 -6.15
C ALA A 125 2.81 -6.78 -7.42
N VAL A 126 3.88 -6.58 -8.19
CA VAL A 126 3.84 -5.90 -9.50
C VAL A 126 2.89 -6.66 -10.43
N ASP A 127 3.15 -7.95 -10.66
CA ASP A 127 2.34 -8.81 -11.53
C ASP A 127 0.85 -8.78 -11.16
N TYR A 128 0.54 -8.80 -9.86
CA TYR A 128 -0.83 -8.76 -9.38
C TYR A 128 -1.53 -7.46 -9.75
N PHE A 129 -0.94 -6.30 -9.46
CA PHE A 129 -1.58 -5.01 -9.71
C PHE A 129 -1.67 -4.69 -11.20
N GLU A 130 -0.68 -5.11 -12.00
CA GLU A 130 -0.74 -5.01 -13.45
C GLU A 130 -1.89 -5.82 -14.03
N ARG A 131 -2.00 -7.11 -13.66
CA ARG A 131 -3.07 -8.00 -14.13
C ARG A 131 -4.47 -7.54 -13.70
N ARG A 132 -4.57 -6.88 -12.54
CA ARG A 132 -5.83 -6.32 -12.02
C ARG A 132 -6.11 -4.90 -12.50
N GLU A 133 -5.21 -4.32 -13.28
CA GLU A 133 -5.29 -2.94 -13.76
C GLU A 133 -5.45 -1.89 -12.64
N ILE A 134 -4.93 -2.21 -11.45
CA ILE A 134 -4.96 -1.33 -10.28
C ILE A 134 -3.77 -0.37 -10.39
N PRO A 135 -3.97 0.96 -10.34
CA PRO A 135 -2.88 1.93 -10.36
C PRO A 135 -1.91 1.67 -9.20
N PHE A 136 -0.61 1.67 -9.46
CA PHE A 136 0.37 1.52 -8.39
C PHE A 136 1.62 2.38 -8.62
N ALA A 137 2.36 2.61 -7.54
CA ALA A 137 3.70 3.16 -7.57
C ALA A 137 4.66 2.21 -6.87
N VAL A 138 5.89 2.12 -7.37
CA VAL A 138 6.97 1.38 -6.72
C VAL A 138 7.76 2.32 -5.81
N ALA A 139 7.79 2.00 -4.52
CA ALA A 139 8.57 2.71 -3.53
C ALA A 139 9.80 1.87 -3.15
N VAL A 140 10.97 2.30 -3.59
CA VAL A 140 12.25 1.64 -3.29
C VAL A 140 12.70 2.06 -1.90
N ASN A 141 12.47 1.20 -0.91
CA ASN A 141 12.82 1.49 0.48
C ASN A 141 14.34 1.43 0.66
N CYS A 142 14.93 2.55 1.05
CA CYS A 142 16.37 2.75 1.17
C CYS A 142 16.89 2.27 2.53
N PHE A 143 17.39 1.05 2.58
CA PHE A 143 18.07 0.54 3.77
C PHE A 143 19.52 1.04 3.86
N GLU A 144 20.00 1.20 5.10
CA GLU A 144 21.40 1.51 5.34
C GLU A 144 22.29 0.40 4.79
N GLY A 145 23.35 0.78 4.05
CA GLY A 145 24.26 -0.15 3.40
C GLY A 145 23.73 -0.83 2.12
N ALA A 146 22.48 -0.56 1.70
CA ALA A 146 21.96 -1.06 0.43
C ALA A 146 22.51 -0.26 -0.76
N GLY A 147 22.66 -0.94 -1.90
CA GLY A 147 23.01 -0.29 -3.17
C GLY A 147 21.96 0.73 -3.57
N ARG A 148 22.40 1.96 -3.88
CA ARG A 148 21.54 3.02 -4.41
C ARG A 148 21.56 2.97 -5.92
N PHE A 149 20.39 2.79 -6.52
CA PHE A 149 20.20 2.77 -7.96
C PHE A 149 19.28 3.92 -8.37
N PRO A 150 19.49 4.52 -9.54
CA PRO A 150 18.53 5.46 -10.12
C PRO A 150 17.16 4.79 -10.31
N ALA A 151 16.08 5.57 -10.21
CA ALA A 151 14.72 5.08 -10.33
C ALA A 151 14.49 4.38 -11.69
N GLU A 152 15.10 4.90 -12.75
CA GLU A 152 15.04 4.37 -14.11
C GLU A 152 15.70 2.99 -14.21
N THR A 153 16.74 2.74 -13.42
CA THR A 153 17.40 1.43 -13.36
C THR A 153 16.49 0.40 -12.69
N VAL A 154 15.81 0.80 -11.62
CA VAL A 154 14.84 -0.09 -10.95
C VAL A 154 13.62 -0.32 -11.84
N GLN A 155 13.14 0.71 -12.53
CA GLN A 155 12.04 0.60 -13.48
C GLN A 155 12.35 -0.41 -14.59
N ALA A 156 13.55 -0.32 -15.19
CA ALA A 156 13.99 -1.27 -16.20
C ALA A 156 14.21 -2.68 -15.63
N ALA A 157 14.74 -2.81 -14.42
CA ALA A 157 14.94 -4.11 -13.77
C ALA A 157 13.62 -4.82 -13.44
N LEU A 158 12.55 -4.06 -13.21
CA LEU A 158 11.20 -4.55 -12.93
C LEU A 158 10.32 -4.66 -14.19
N ASP A 159 10.85 -4.32 -15.38
CA ASP A 159 10.13 -4.29 -16.66
C ASP A 159 8.79 -3.51 -16.60
N LEU A 160 8.77 -2.41 -15.84
CA LEU A 160 7.55 -1.64 -15.61
C LEU A 160 7.20 -0.77 -16.82
N ASP A 161 5.89 -0.53 -17.01
CA ASP A 161 5.43 0.53 -17.90
C ASP A 161 6.09 1.87 -17.51
N PRO A 162 6.60 2.66 -18.48
CA PRO A 162 7.25 3.95 -18.21
C PRO A 162 6.41 4.93 -17.37
N GLN A 163 5.09 4.77 -17.36
CA GLN A 163 4.15 5.60 -16.60
C GLN A 163 4.01 5.19 -15.12
N VAL A 164 4.47 4.01 -14.73
CA VAL A 164 4.46 3.56 -13.33
C VAL A 164 5.50 4.37 -12.56
N PRO A 165 5.10 5.16 -11.55
CA PRO A 165 6.04 5.96 -10.78
C PRO A 165 6.96 5.06 -9.95
N VAL A 166 8.27 5.34 -10.02
CA VAL A 166 9.29 4.71 -9.17
C VAL A 166 9.93 5.79 -8.32
N LEU A 167 9.84 5.66 -6.99
CA LEU A 167 10.35 6.65 -6.05
C LEU A 167 11.28 5.99 -5.03
N MET A 168 12.38 6.67 -4.71
CA MET A 168 13.19 6.32 -3.54
C MET A 168 12.45 6.75 -2.27
N CYS A 169 12.40 5.87 -1.28
CA CYS A 169 11.62 6.06 -0.07
C CYS A 169 12.43 5.68 1.18
N ASP A 170 12.23 6.36 2.30
CA ASP A 170 12.52 5.83 3.63
C ASP A 170 11.19 5.61 4.36
N ALA A 171 10.82 4.35 4.57
CA ALA A 171 9.56 3.98 5.21
C ALA A 171 9.40 4.53 6.65
N ARG A 172 10.48 5.00 7.29
CA ARG A 172 10.47 5.62 8.62
C ARG A 172 10.16 7.12 8.56
N ASP A 173 10.37 7.75 7.41
CA ASP A 173 10.19 9.19 7.23
C ASP A 173 8.76 9.48 6.73
N ARG A 174 7.99 10.19 7.55
CA ARG A 174 6.60 10.54 7.25
C ARG A 174 6.45 11.36 5.95
N SER A 175 7.40 12.25 5.66
CA SER A 175 7.36 13.06 4.44
C SER A 175 7.68 12.21 3.20
N SER A 176 8.65 11.30 3.31
CA SER A 176 8.97 10.36 2.24
C SER A 176 7.79 9.44 1.91
N VAL A 177 7.11 8.89 2.93
CA VAL A 177 5.91 8.07 2.73
C VAL A 177 4.76 8.89 2.14
N ARG A 178 4.58 10.14 2.58
CA ARG A 178 3.58 11.04 2.00
C ARG A 178 3.80 11.21 0.49
N ASP A 179 5.03 11.45 0.05
CA ASP A 179 5.34 11.68 -1.36
C ASP A 179 5.03 10.44 -2.21
N VAL A 180 5.29 9.24 -1.69
CA VAL A 180 4.87 7.97 -2.31
C VAL A 180 3.34 7.88 -2.43
N LEU A 181 2.60 8.21 -1.37
CA LEU A 181 1.13 8.16 -1.42
C LEU A 181 0.55 9.18 -2.40
N VAL A 182 1.14 10.37 -2.50
CA VAL A 182 0.78 11.38 -3.51
C VAL A 182 1.00 10.80 -4.91
N ALA A 183 2.15 10.18 -5.18
CA ALA A 183 2.44 9.59 -6.48
C ALA A 183 1.41 8.51 -6.89
N VAL A 184 0.93 7.69 -5.94
CA VAL A 184 -0.14 6.72 -6.21
C VAL A 184 -1.44 7.41 -6.62
N VAL A 185 -1.83 8.46 -5.90
CA VAL A 185 -3.06 9.21 -6.20
C VAL A 185 -2.96 9.92 -7.54
N GLU A 186 -1.84 10.59 -7.81
CA GLU A 186 -1.58 11.26 -9.09
C GLU A 186 -1.58 10.28 -10.26
N HIS A 187 -0.95 9.11 -10.09
CA HIS A 187 -0.96 8.06 -11.11
C HIS A 187 -2.37 7.52 -11.36
N ALA A 188 -3.16 7.31 -10.30
CA ALA A 188 -4.56 6.88 -10.42
C ALA A 188 -5.41 7.90 -11.18
N VAL A 189 -5.27 9.20 -10.87
CA VAL A 189 -5.97 10.28 -11.57
C VAL A 189 -5.55 10.33 -13.04
N ALA A 190 -4.25 10.31 -13.33
CA ALA A 190 -3.74 10.36 -14.69
C ALA A 190 -4.22 9.16 -15.53
N ARG A 191 -4.35 7.97 -14.93
CA ARG A 191 -4.90 6.79 -15.60
C ARG A 191 -6.39 6.97 -15.92
N VAL A 192 -7.18 7.52 -15.01
CA VAL A 192 -8.61 7.81 -15.26
C VAL A 192 -8.77 8.83 -16.38
N ASP A 193 -7.94 9.87 -16.41
CA ASP A 193 -8.01 10.90 -17.45
C ASP A 193 -7.69 10.32 -18.84
N ARG A 194 -6.66 9.46 -18.94
CA ARG A 194 -6.34 8.74 -20.18
C ARG A 194 -7.46 7.81 -20.66
N LEU A 195 -8.16 7.14 -19.75
CA LEU A 195 -9.31 6.30 -20.10
C LEU A 195 -10.52 7.12 -20.59
N ARG A 196 -10.57 8.40 -20.23
CA ARG A 196 -11.64 9.33 -20.64
C ARG A 196 -11.34 10.02 -21.97
N GLU A 197 -10.08 10.14 -22.37
CA GLU A 197 -9.69 10.62 -23.69
C GLU A 197 -10.01 9.54 -24.74
N PRO A 198 -11.01 9.74 -25.62
CA PRO A 198 -11.28 8.76 -26.66
C PRO A 198 -10.09 8.68 -27.62
N ALA A 199 -9.76 7.46 -28.04
CA ALA A 199 -8.82 7.20 -29.12
C ALA A 199 -9.24 8.06 -30.34
N THR A 200 -8.51 9.15 -30.55
CA THR A 200 -8.72 10.00 -31.72
C THR A 200 -8.21 9.17 -32.89
N THR A 201 -9.17 8.70 -33.70
CA THR A 201 -8.96 7.93 -34.93
C THR A 201 -8.13 8.70 -35.95
#